data_AF-C6H6D8-F1
#
_entry.id   AF-C6H6D8-F1
#
_cell.length_a   1.000
_cell.length_b   1.000
_cell.length_c   1.000
_cell.angle_alpha   90.00
_cell.angle_beta   90.00
_cell.angle_gamma   90.00
#
_symmetry.space_group_name_H-M   'P 1'
#
loop_
_entity.id
_entity.type
_entity.pdbx_description
1 polymer ?
#
loop_
_entity_poly.entity_id
_entity_poly.type
_entity_poly.pdbx_seq_one_letter_code
_entity_poly.pdbx_strand_id
1 'polypeptide(L)'
;MFNAVLRRLQGGNLEVFKFGVYVLFPIGWMYYFGTNLEERFSVPGFWPTKEQSHKIPLELGEIEKELARMDRQKALRAARLREQGAGSGSGSGNGSAAEDS
;
A
#
# COMPACT_ATOMS: atom_id res chain seq x y z
N MET A 1 -25.27 -50.42 1.87
CA MET A 1 -26.26 -49.30 1.92
C MET A 1 -25.83 -48.09 1.11
N PHE A 2 -24.55 -47.70 1.10
CA PHE A 2 -24.03 -46.56 0.31
C PHE A 2 -24.36 -46.62 -1.20
N ASN A 3 -24.23 -47.78 -1.86
CA ASN A 3 -24.50 -47.93 -3.29
C ASN A 3 -25.97 -47.64 -3.70
N ALA A 4 -26.94 -47.79 -2.80
CA ALA A 4 -28.34 -47.50 -3.08
C ALA A 4 -28.63 -45.98 -3.08
N VAL A 5 -27.88 -45.22 -2.28
CA VAL A 5 -27.95 -43.75 -2.23
C VAL A 5 -27.29 -43.15 -3.47
N LEU A 6 -26.13 -43.68 -3.88
CA LEU A 6 -25.43 -43.23 -5.08
C LEU A 6 -26.23 -43.50 -6.37
N ARG A 7 -26.95 -44.62 -6.46
CA ARG A 7 -27.87 -44.89 -7.60
C ARG A 7 -29.08 -43.96 -7.65
N ARG A 8 -29.53 -43.42 -6.51
CA ARG A 8 -30.63 -42.43 -6.44
C ARG A 8 -30.19 -41.04 -6.88
N LEU A 9 -28.89 -40.76 -6.82
CA LEU A 9 -28.25 -39.51 -7.23
C LEU A 9 -27.82 -39.51 -8.70
N GLN A 10 -28.30 -40.44 -9.53
CA GLN A 10 -28.06 -40.46 -10.98
C GLN A 10 -29.21 -39.77 -11.75
N GLY A 11 -28.88 -39.12 -12.88
CA GLY A 11 -29.86 -38.40 -13.71
C GLY A 11 -30.26 -37.05 -13.11
N GLY A 12 -31.51 -36.60 -13.33
CA GLY A 12 -31.97 -35.27 -12.88
C GLY A 12 -31.85 -35.02 -11.37
N ASN A 13 -31.84 -36.06 -10.53
CA ASN A 13 -31.58 -35.94 -9.09
C ASN A 13 -30.17 -35.43 -8.77
N LEU A 14 -29.19 -35.68 -9.67
CA LEU A 14 -27.83 -35.13 -9.54
C LEU A 14 -27.82 -33.62 -9.76
N GLU A 15 -28.62 -33.13 -10.71
CA GLU A 15 -28.70 -31.70 -11.02
C GLU A 15 -29.35 -30.94 -9.87
N VAL A 16 -30.40 -31.49 -9.26
CA VAL A 16 -31.03 -30.93 -8.06
C VAL A 16 -30.07 -30.92 -6.88
N PHE A 17 -29.28 -31.98 -6.69
CA PHE A 17 -28.24 -32.01 -5.66
C PHE A 17 -27.16 -30.94 -5.90
N LYS A 18 -26.64 -30.84 -7.13
CA LYS A 18 -25.66 -29.80 -7.51
C LYS A 18 -26.21 -28.40 -7.28
N PHE A 19 -27.46 -28.16 -7.67
CA PHE A 19 -28.14 -26.89 -7.43
C PHE A 19 -28.24 -26.60 -5.93
N GLY A 20 -28.66 -27.57 -5.13
CA GLY A 20 -28.69 -27.47 -3.68
C GLY A 20 -27.33 -27.10 -3.10
N VAL A 21 -26.26 -27.78 -3.51
CA VAL A 21 -24.88 -27.47 -3.08
C VAL A 21 -24.48 -26.05 -3.51
N TYR A 22 -24.76 -25.63 -4.74
CA TYR A 22 -24.40 -24.29 -5.22
C TYR A 22 -25.15 -23.16 -4.52
N VAL A 23 -26.33 -23.41 -3.97
CA VAL A 23 -27.06 -22.43 -3.15
C VAL A 23 -26.60 -22.48 -1.70
N LEU A 24 -26.47 -23.69 -1.10
CA LEU A 24 -26.09 -23.83 0.30
C LEU A 24 -24.62 -23.46 0.56
N PHE A 25 -23.72 -23.75 -0.37
CA PHE A 25 -22.30 -23.48 -0.22
C PHE A 25 -21.99 -21.99 0.01
N PRO A 26 -22.42 -21.04 -0.85
CA PRO A 26 -22.16 -19.62 -0.62
C PRO A 26 -22.90 -19.08 0.60
N ILE A 27 -24.13 -19.53 0.86
CA ILE A 27 -24.91 -19.08 2.03
C ILE A 27 -24.24 -19.54 3.33
N GLY A 28 -23.84 -20.80 3.41
CA GLY A 28 -23.14 -21.36 4.56
C GLY A 28 -21.77 -20.72 4.76
N TRP A 29 -21.04 -20.49 3.67
CA TRP A 29 -19.75 -19.79 3.72
C TRP A 29 -19.90 -18.36 4.22
N MET A 30 -20.90 -17.63 3.73
CA MET A 30 -21.24 -16.29 4.22
C MET A 30 -21.76 -16.31 5.66
N TYR A 31 -22.48 -17.33 6.11
CA TYR A 31 -22.92 -17.41 7.50
C TYR A 31 -21.73 -17.64 8.46
N TYR A 32 -20.81 -18.52 8.07
CA TYR A 32 -19.64 -18.87 8.89
C TYR A 32 -18.60 -17.74 8.92
N PHE A 33 -18.29 -17.12 7.78
CA PHE A 33 -17.29 -16.05 7.71
C PHE A 33 -17.89 -14.65 7.78
N GLY A 34 -19.09 -14.42 7.26
CA GLY A 34 -19.68 -13.08 7.06
C GLY A 34 -20.03 -12.30 8.32
N THR A 35 -20.17 -12.97 9.47
CA THR A 35 -20.51 -12.30 10.75
C THR A 35 -19.29 -12.00 11.63
N ASN A 36 -18.11 -12.57 11.32
CA ASN A 36 -16.92 -12.55 12.17
C ASN A 36 -15.64 -12.18 11.38
N LEU A 37 -15.77 -11.40 10.30
CA LEU A 37 -14.61 -10.95 9.52
C LEU A 37 -13.68 -10.03 10.32
N GLU A 38 -14.25 -9.08 11.08
CA GLU A 38 -13.47 -8.08 11.82
C GLU A 38 -12.53 -8.73 12.85
N GLU A 39 -13.02 -9.66 13.67
CA GLU A 39 -12.19 -10.34 14.68
C GLU A 39 -11.14 -11.28 14.05
N ARG A 40 -11.46 -11.90 12.90
CA ARG A 40 -10.57 -12.87 12.24
C ARG A 40 -9.52 -12.23 11.34
N PHE A 41 -9.79 -11.05 10.81
CA PHE A 41 -8.93 -10.36 9.83
C PHE A 41 -8.42 -9.00 10.28
N SER A 42 -8.82 -8.47 11.44
CA SER A 42 -8.21 -7.27 11.98
C SER A 42 -6.79 -7.56 12.45
N VAL A 43 -5.85 -6.72 12.01
CA VAL A 43 -4.47 -6.79 12.46
C VAL A 43 -4.33 -5.87 13.68
N PRO A 44 -4.06 -6.41 14.89
CA PRO A 44 -3.86 -5.58 16.07
C PRO A 44 -2.65 -4.68 15.85
N GLY A 45 -2.82 -3.37 16.03
CA GLY A 45 -1.76 -2.39 15.80
C GLY A 45 -1.49 -2.05 14.34
N PHE A 46 -2.44 -2.30 13.43
CA PHE A 46 -2.32 -1.90 12.01
C PHE A 46 -1.96 -0.41 11.86
N TRP A 47 -2.54 0.45 12.71
CA TRP A 47 -2.24 1.87 12.73
C TRP A 47 -1.12 2.20 13.71
N PRO A 48 -0.10 2.99 13.32
CA PRO A 48 0.90 3.50 14.25
C PRO A 48 0.22 4.22 15.41
N THR A 49 0.64 3.88 16.63
CA THR A 49 0.09 4.52 17.83
C THR A 49 0.45 6.01 17.87
N LYS A 50 -0.36 6.83 18.57
CA LYS A 50 -0.10 8.29 18.69
C LYS A 50 1.28 8.63 19.26
N GLU A 51 1.93 7.69 19.95
CA GLU A 51 3.29 7.83 20.47
C GLU A 51 4.36 7.64 19.39
N GLN A 52 4.07 6.80 18.39
CA GLN A 52 4.92 6.59 17.21
C GLN A 52 4.65 7.60 16.10
N SER A 53 3.52 8.29 16.15
CA SER A 53 3.23 9.38 15.23
C SER A 53 4.05 10.60 15.59
N HIS A 54 4.72 11.19 14.60
CA HIS A 54 5.48 12.43 14.79
C HIS A 54 4.57 13.53 15.34
N LYS A 55 4.78 13.89 16.62
CA LYS A 55 4.06 15.00 17.26
C LYS A 55 4.55 16.29 16.63
N ILE A 56 3.68 16.96 15.88
CA ILE A 56 3.94 18.31 15.39
C ILE A 56 4.03 19.21 16.65
N PRO A 57 5.07 20.04 16.78
CA PRO A 57 5.14 20.98 17.90
C PRO A 57 3.92 21.92 17.85
N LEU A 58 3.13 21.92 18.92
CA LEU A 58 1.89 22.70 19.04
C LEU A 58 2.13 24.06 19.70
N GLU A 59 3.27 24.21 20.40
CA GLU A 59 3.66 25.43 21.10
C GLU A 59 4.46 26.36 20.19
N LEU A 60 4.14 27.66 20.22
CA LEU A 60 4.72 28.66 19.31
C LEU A 60 6.25 28.75 19.38
N GLY A 61 6.81 28.68 20.60
CA GLY A 61 8.26 28.71 20.80
C GLY A 61 8.99 27.46 20.30
N GLU A 62 8.33 26.29 20.31
CA GLU A 62 8.89 25.06 19.74
C GLU A 62 8.86 25.10 18.21
N ILE A 63 7.79 25.68 17.64
CA ILE A 63 7.65 25.90 16.19
C ILE A 63 8.77 26.80 15.67
N GLU A 64 9.04 27.93 16.33
CA GLU A 64 10.11 28.86 15.92
C GLU A 64 11.50 28.21 15.97
N LYS A 65 11.75 27.40 17.00
CA LYS A 65 13.01 26.69 17.16
C LYS A 65 13.22 25.63 16.08
N GLU A 66 12.17 24.89 15.74
CA GLU A 66 12.21 23.87 14.70
C GLU A 66 12.30 24.50 13.30
N LEU A 67 11.63 25.63 13.08
CA LEU A 67 11.73 26.43 11.85
C LEU A 67 13.16 26.95 11.64
N ALA A 68 13.76 27.52 12.69
CA ALA A 68 15.16 27.96 12.65
C ALA A 68 16.13 26.81 12.37
N ARG A 69 15.86 25.60 12.86
CA ARG A 69 16.63 24.39 12.54
C ARG A 69 16.50 24.03 11.06
N MET A 70 15.27 24.03 10.53
CA MET A 70 14.99 23.74 9.12
C MET A 70 15.67 24.74 8.18
N ASP A 71 15.64 26.03 8.49
CA ASP A 71 16.23 27.08 7.67
C ASP A 71 17.75 26.97 7.60
N ARG A 72 18.40 26.66 8.74
CA ARG A 72 19.86 26.35 8.75
C ARG A 72 20.18 25.16 7.86
N GLN A 73 19.40 24.08 7.91
CA GLN A 73 19.62 22.91 7.06
C GLN A 73 19.39 23.19 5.57
N LYS A 74 18.41 24.06 5.24
CA LYS A 74 18.19 24.51 3.86
C LYS A 74 19.38 25.34 3.37
N ALA A 75 19.86 26.28 4.17
CA ALA A 75 21.02 27.11 3.83
C ALA A 75 22.29 26.27 3.58
N LEU A 76 22.57 25.29 4.45
CA LEU A 76 23.70 24.37 4.28
C LEU A 76 23.58 23.51 3.02
N ARG A 77 22.38 23.00 2.72
CA ARG A 77 22.13 22.25 1.47
C ARG A 77 22.33 23.13 0.25
N ALA A 78 21.81 24.36 0.26
CA ALA A 78 21.98 25.32 -0.82
C ALA A 78 23.46 25.69 -1.04
N ALA A 79 24.24 25.88 0.04
CA ALA A 79 25.67 26.11 -0.05
C ALA A 79 26.41 24.93 -0.69
N ARG A 80 26.16 23.70 -0.23
CA ARG A 80 26.75 22.48 -0.81
C ARG A 80 26.40 22.29 -2.28
N LEU A 81 25.16 22.60 -2.68
CA LEU A 81 24.71 22.53 -4.07
C LEU A 81 25.41 23.57 -4.94
N ARG A 82 25.65 24.78 -4.42
CA ARG A 82 26.41 25.82 -5.14
C ARG A 82 27.88 25.43 -5.31
N GLU A 83 28.50 24.86 -4.28
CA GLU A 83 29.88 24.36 -4.33
C GLU A 83 30.03 23.20 -5.33
N GLN A 84 29.09 22.25 -5.35
CA GLN A 84 29.10 21.13 -6.29
C GLN A 84 28.73 21.56 -7.73
N GLY A 85 27.76 22.48 -7.89
CA GLY A 85 27.37 23.03 -9.19
C GLY A 85 28.45 23.89 -9.84
N ALA A 86 29.32 24.53 -9.04
CA ALA A 86 30.49 25.25 -9.55
C ALA A 86 31.62 24.31 -10.06
N GLY A 87 31.61 23.03 -9.66
CA GLY A 87 32.61 22.03 -10.05
C GLY A 87 32.25 21.16 -11.26
N SER A 88 31.02 21.22 -11.77
CA SER A 88 30.55 20.33 -12.87
C SER A 88 30.20 21.07 -14.17
N GLY A 89 30.61 22.32 -14.33
CA GLY A 89 30.40 23.14 -15.55
C GLY A 89 31.50 23.04 -16.62
N SER A 90 32.48 22.15 -16.48
CA SER A 90 33.56 21.94 -17.46
C SER A 90 33.60 20.48 -17.87
N GLY A 91 32.89 20.13 -18.95
CA GLY A 91 32.77 18.73 -19.36
C GLY A 91 31.90 18.48 -20.59
N SER A 92 32.36 18.97 -21.74
CA SER A 92 32.27 18.27 -23.04
C SER A 92 30.90 18.13 -23.72
N GLY A 93 30.75 18.88 -24.82
CA GLY A 93 29.76 18.68 -25.88
C GLY A 93 30.24 19.33 -27.18
N ASN A 94 31.48 19.06 -27.57
CA ASN A 94 32.09 19.54 -28.82
C ASN A 94 31.56 18.68 -29.99
N GLY A 95 30.68 19.25 -30.81
CA GLY A 95 30.19 18.68 -32.07
C GLY A 95 30.29 19.72 -33.18
N SER A 96 31.50 19.89 -33.70
CA SER A 96 31.82 20.67 -34.90
C SER A 96 31.48 19.89 -36.17
N ALA A 97 31.23 20.63 -37.26
CA ALA A 97 31.06 20.25 -38.67
C ALA A 97 29.60 19.97 -39.09
N ALA A 98 29.02 20.59 -40.12
CA ALA A 98 29.57 21.43 -41.17
C ALA A 98 28.45 22.31 -41.79
N GLU A 99 28.83 23.49 -42.27
CA GLU A 99 28.18 24.22 -43.35
C GLU A 99 28.00 23.32 -44.59
N ASP A 100 26.90 23.48 -45.33
CA ASP A 100 26.86 23.79 -46.78
C ASP A 100 25.50 23.38 -47.41
N SER A 101 25.05 24.23 -48.36
CA SER A 101 23.90 24.15 -49.30
C SER A 101 22.51 24.60 -48.85
#